data_AF-A0A9X3D819-F1
#
_entry.id   AF-A0A9X3D819-F1
#
_cell.length_a   1.000
_cell.length_b   1.000
_cell.length_c   1.000
_cell.angle_alpha   90.00
_cell.angle_beta   90.00
_cell.angle_gamma   90.00
#
_symmetry.space_group_name_H-M   'P 1'
#
loop_
_entity.id
_entity.type
_entity.pdbx_description
1 polymer ?
#
loop_
_entity_poly.entity_id
_entity_poly.type
_entity_poly.pdbx_seq_one_letter_code
_entity_poly.pdbx_strand_id
1 'polypeptide(L)'
;MSAFIMTLAALPTLSTTALGQAYSSALSGFGLLVGLAIYPTVLRLIDRTVTELGEPHVARRDVVEHYLTWAAIGFALSVPITLGMLSNDLEAMAVSAVVADSADSFTEAGHPSYSVCSPLKLYLGYPLSKPCYNAVGYLHLWQIKPALSIMISLVGLCIGLPLQLLAQIRASSQPKPGVPE
;
A
#
# COMPACT_ATOMS: atom_id res chain seq x y z
N MET A 1 3.14 22.88 -2.47
CA MET A 1 3.72 21.74 -3.22
C MET A 1 4.73 20.94 -2.39
N SER A 2 5.71 21.59 -1.75
CA SER A 2 6.77 20.91 -0.96
C SER A 2 6.24 19.94 0.13
N ALA A 3 5.23 20.34 0.91
CA ALA A 3 4.64 19.45 1.93
C ALA A 3 3.99 18.19 1.32
N PHE A 4 3.29 18.29 0.19
CA PHE A 4 2.69 17.14 -0.49
C PHE A 4 3.75 16.16 -1.03
N ILE A 5 4.83 16.70 -1.59
CA ILE A 5 5.96 15.92 -2.09
C ILE A 5 6.62 15.15 -0.93
N MET A 6 6.84 15.82 0.21
CA MET A 6 7.39 15.16 1.41
C MET A 6 6.48 14.06 1.95
N THR A 7 5.16 14.27 2.00
CA THR A 7 4.20 13.25 2.41
C THR A 7 4.20 12.05 1.47
N LEU A 8 4.27 12.30 0.15
CA LEU A 8 4.32 11.25 -0.86
C LEU A 8 5.61 10.43 -0.75
N ALA A 9 6.74 11.10 -0.51
CA ALA A 9 8.04 10.46 -0.30
C ALA A 9 8.09 9.63 1.00
N ALA A 10 7.26 9.96 1.98
CA ALA A 10 7.16 9.20 3.23
C ALA A 10 6.32 7.92 3.10
N LEU A 11 5.43 7.80 2.10
CA LEU A 11 4.56 6.63 1.92
C LEU A 11 5.33 5.30 1.79
N PRO A 12 6.44 5.21 1.01
CA PRO A 12 7.27 4.00 0.98
C PRO A 12 7.87 3.66 2.34
N THR A 13 8.26 4.66 3.14
CA THR A 13 8.82 4.44 4.48
C THR A 13 7.76 3.89 5.43
N LEU A 14 6.54 4.44 5.38
CA LEU A 14 5.41 3.93 6.15
C LEU A 14 5.06 2.50 5.74
N SER A 15 5.06 2.22 4.44
CA SER A 15 4.81 0.90 3.87
C SER A 15 5.85 -0.14 4.31
N THR A 16 7.15 0.14 4.20
CA THR A 16 8.20 -0.81 4.61
C THR A 16 8.19 -1.03 6.12
N THR A 17 7.89 0.01 6.91
CA THR A 17 7.76 -0.10 8.36
C THR A 17 6.55 -0.95 8.74
N ALA A 18 5.40 -0.71 8.12
CA ALA A 18 4.17 -1.48 8.32
C ALA A 18 4.32 -2.95 7.92
N LEU A 19 5.02 -3.21 6.81
CA LEU A 19 5.41 -4.55 6.40
C LEU A 19 6.27 -5.21 7.48
N GLY A 20 7.31 -4.52 7.97
CA GLY A 20 8.16 -5.02 9.05
C GLY A 20 7.36 -5.38 10.31
N GLN A 21 6.42 -4.53 10.72
CA GLN A 21 5.53 -4.77 11.85
C GLN A 21 4.64 -6.01 11.67
N ALA A 22 4.12 -6.24 10.46
CA ALA A 22 3.31 -7.41 10.17
C ALA A 22 4.05 -8.74 10.42
N TYR A 23 5.38 -8.74 10.33
CA TYR A 23 6.22 -9.89 10.69
C TYR A 23 6.63 -9.89 12.17
N SER A 24 7.26 -8.80 12.65
CA SER A 24 7.64 -8.66 14.06
C SER A 24 7.96 -7.22 14.44
N SER A 25 7.87 -6.91 15.73
CA SER A 25 8.32 -5.61 16.27
C SER A 25 9.80 -5.32 15.97
N ALA A 26 10.66 -6.34 15.98
CA ALA A 26 12.07 -6.21 15.62
C ALA A 26 12.26 -5.87 14.13
N LEU A 27 11.49 -6.48 13.23
CA LEU A 27 11.55 -6.20 11.79
C LEU A 27 10.98 -4.83 11.44
N SER A 28 10.12 -4.25 12.27
CA SER A 28 9.66 -2.86 12.10
C SER A 28 10.81 -1.87 12.03
N GLY A 29 11.82 -2.03 12.90
CA GLY A 29 12.99 -1.15 12.92
C GLY A 29 13.83 -1.27 11.66
N PHE A 30 13.96 -2.50 11.13
CA PHE A 30 14.62 -2.74 9.84
C PHE A 30 13.84 -2.12 8.69
N GLY A 31 12.51 -2.26 8.67
CA GLY A 31 11.63 -1.63 7.69
C GLY A 31 11.75 -0.10 7.68
N LEU A 32 11.89 0.52 8.85
CA LEU A 32 12.13 1.95 8.99
C LEU A 32 13.49 2.37 8.41
N LEU A 33 14.56 1.62 8.72
CA LEU A 33 15.90 1.89 8.19
C LEU A 33 15.95 1.78 6.66
N VAL A 34 15.32 0.75 6.11
CA VAL A 34 15.18 0.59 4.66
C VAL A 34 14.40 1.76 4.07
N GLY A 35 13.28 2.15 4.70
CA GLY A 35 12.47 3.28 4.28
C GLY A 35 13.24 4.60 4.25
N LEU A 36 14.01 4.88 5.31
CA LEU A 36 14.90 6.04 5.38
C LEU A 36 16.02 6.00 4.33
N ALA A 37 16.56 4.83 4.03
CA ALA A 37 17.59 4.67 3.00
C ALA A 37 17.04 4.94 1.58
N ILE A 38 15.79 4.54 1.29
CA ILE A 38 15.17 4.78 -0.03
C ILE A 38 14.53 6.17 -0.15
N TYR A 39 14.18 6.82 0.96
CA TYR A 39 13.57 8.15 1.00
C TYR A 39 14.22 9.19 0.07
N PRO A 40 15.55 9.44 0.10
CA PRO A 40 16.16 10.42 -0.79
C PRO A 40 16.05 10.06 -2.27
N THR A 41 16.06 8.76 -2.59
CA THR A 41 15.89 8.27 -3.98
C THR A 41 14.47 8.51 -4.45
N VAL A 42 13.48 8.23 -3.60
CA VAL A 42 12.05 8.48 -3.89
C VAL A 42 11.80 9.98 -4.05
N LEU A 43 12.35 10.81 -3.18
CA LEU A 43 12.22 12.26 -3.25
C LEU A 43 12.73 12.79 -4.61
N ARG A 44 13.93 12.35 -5.03
CA ARG A 44 14.50 12.70 -6.34
C ARG A 44 13.64 12.20 -7.50
N LEU A 45 13.03 11.02 -7.38
CA LEU A 45 12.15 10.47 -8.41
C LEU A 45 10.88 11.31 -8.56
N ILE A 46 10.28 11.74 -7.44
CA ILE A 46 9.12 12.62 -7.44
C ILE A 46 9.49 13.97 -8.05
N ASP A 47 10.61 14.57 -7.62
CA ASP A 47 11.06 15.85 -8.17
C ASP A 47 11.31 15.78 -9.67
N ARG A 48 11.95 14.70 -10.16
CA ARG A 48 12.13 14.46 -11.61
C ARG A 48 10.79 14.37 -12.35
N THR A 49 9.86 13.61 -11.79
CA THR A 49 8.50 13.48 -12.35
C THR A 49 7.81 14.86 -12.42
N VAL A 50 7.93 15.65 -11.37
CA VAL A 50 7.37 17.01 -11.33
C VAL A 50 7.99 17.90 -12.40
N THR A 51 9.31 17.83 -12.59
CA THR A 51 9.98 18.61 -13.63
C THR A 51 9.58 18.16 -15.03
N GLU A 52 9.51 16.85 -15.30
CA GLU A 52 9.16 16.31 -16.61
C GLU A 52 7.72 16.65 -16.99
N LEU A 53 6.73 16.42 -16.10
CA LEU A 53 5.34 16.79 -16.35
C LEU A 53 5.06 18.30 -16.34
N GLY A 54 5.98 19.09 -15.78
CA GLY A 54 5.92 20.54 -15.81
C GLY A 54 6.24 21.12 -17.19
N GLU A 55 6.82 20.34 -18.11
CA GLU A 55 7.14 20.83 -19.44
C GLU A 55 5.90 20.97 -20.34
N PRO A 56 5.75 22.08 -21.08
CA PRO A 56 4.54 22.36 -21.86
C PRO A 56 4.34 21.43 -23.06
N HIS A 57 5.34 20.64 -23.45
CA HIS A 57 5.36 19.86 -24.70
C HIS A 57 5.23 18.34 -24.50
N VAL A 58 4.95 17.88 -23.27
CA VAL A 58 4.83 16.44 -22.97
C VAL A 58 3.64 15.83 -23.71
N ALA A 59 3.88 14.70 -24.39
CA ALA A 59 2.82 14.01 -25.12
C ALA A 59 1.73 13.51 -24.17
N ARG A 60 0.47 13.56 -24.60
CA ARG A 60 -0.69 13.10 -23.81
C ARG A 60 -0.54 11.65 -23.33
N ARG A 61 0.12 10.80 -24.14
CA ARG A 61 0.39 9.39 -23.82
C ARG A 61 1.29 9.26 -22.59
N ASP A 62 2.39 10.01 -22.56
CA ASP A 62 3.36 9.98 -21.47
C ASP A 62 2.73 10.47 -20.16
N VAL A 63 1.83 11.46 -20.24
CA VAL A 63 1.07 11.90 -19.08
C VAL A 63 0.16 10.78 -18.55
N VAL A 64 -0.59 10.09 -19.41
CA VAL A 64 -1.45 8.97 -18.96
C VAL A 64 -0.62 7.85 -18.33
N GLU A 65 0.55 7.56 -18.91
CA GLU A 65 1.49 6.56 -18.38
C GLU A 65 2.00 6.93 -16.98
N HIS A 66 2.33 8.20 -16.74
CA HIS A 66 2.69 8.67 -15.40
C HIS A 66 1.55 8.53 -14.40
N TYR A 67 0.31 8.88 -14.78
CA TYR A 67 -0.85 8.73 -13.90
C TYR A 67 -1.09 7.26 -13.53
N LEU A 68 -1.02 6.34 -14.50
CA LEU A 68 -1.18 4.91 -14.27
C LEU A 68 -0.06 4.34 -13.39
N THR A 69 1.19 4.74 -13.66
CA THR A 69 2.36 4.29 -12.89
C THR A 69 2.22 4.72 -11.42
N TRP A 70 1.88 5.98 -11.16
CA TRP A 70 1.72 6.48 -9.79
C TRP A 70 0.48 5.89 -9.09
N ALA A 71 -0.60 5.62 -9.82
CA ALA A 71 -1.75 4.90 -9.27
C ALA A 71 -1.39 3.46 -8.88
N ALA A 72 -0.62 2.76 -9.72
CA ALA A 72 -0.16 1.40 -9.44
C ALA A 72 0.78 1.37 -8.21
N ILE A 73 1.71 2.32 -8.10
CA ILE A 73 2.58 2.48 -6.92
C ILE A 73 1.74 2.77 -5.67
N GLY A 74 0.80 3.72 -5.74
CA GLY A 74 -0.09 4.04 -4.62
C GLY A 74 -0.91 2.83 -4.15
N PHE A 75 -1.43 2.05 -5.08
CA PHE A 75 -2.12 0.79 -4.77
C PHE A 75 -1.19 -0.22 -4.10
N ALA A 76 0.01 -0.46 -4.65
CA ALA A 76 0.97 -1.40 -4.10
C ALA A 76 1.42 -1.01 -2.67
N LEU A 77 1.58 0.29 -2.40
CA LEU A 77 1.93 0.79 -1.07
C LEU A 77 0.77 0.70 -0.06
N SER A 78 -0.48 0.77 -0.53
CA SER A 78 -1.65 0.70 0.35
C SER A 78 -1.79 -0.66 1.05
N VAL A 79 -1.40 -1.76 0.39
CA VAL A 79 -1.50 -3.13 0.91
C VAL A 79 -0.70 -3.33 2.21
N PRO A 80 0.62 -3.09 2.25
CA PRO A 80 1.41 -3.25 3.48
C PRO A 80 1.02 -2.24 4.56
N ILE A 81 0.61 -1.02 4.20
CA ILE A 81 0.12 -0.03 5.18
C ILE A 81 -1.15 -0.55 5.86
N THR A 82 -2.08 -1.09 5.08
CA THR A 82 -3.32 -1.67 5.59
C THR A 82 -3.05 -2.91 6.46
N LEU A 83 -2.14 -3.79 6.02
CA LEU A 83 -1.69 -4.95 6.81
C LEU A 83 -1.09 -4.54 8.15
N GLY A 84 -0.30 -3.46 8.20
CA GLY A 84 0.26 -2.95 9.45
C GLY A 84 -0.79 -2.31 10.35
N MET A 85 -1.67 -1.47 9.80
CA MET A 85 -2.72 -0.78 10.57
C MET A 85 -3.73 -1.76 11.17
N LEU A 86 -4.09 -2.80 10.43
CA LEU A 86 -5.05 -3.83 10.86
C LEU A 86 -4.34 -5.06 11.43
N SER A 87 -3.05 -4.98 11.76
CA SER A 87 -2.26 -6.13 12.20
C SER A 87 -2.84 -6.84 13.43
N ASN A 88 -3.36 -6.07 14.40
CA ASN A 88 -4.01 -6.62 15.58
C ASN A 88 -5.35 -7.32 15.25
N ASP A 89 -6.16 -6.71 14.36
CA ASP A 89 -7.44 -7.29 13.93
C ASP A 89 -7.23 -8.55 13.10
N LEU A 90 -6.20 -8.54 12.24
CA LEU A 90 -5.75 -9.68 11.45
C LEU A 90 -5.21 -10.79 12.33
N GLU A 91 -4.46 -10.46 13.37
CA GLU A 91 -3.99 -11.44 14.35
C GLU A 91 -5.14 -12.07 15.13
N ALA A 92 -6.14 -11.30 15.53
CA ALA A 92 -7.35 -11.84 16.17
C ALA A 92 -8.10 -12.81 15.23
N MET A 93 -8.21 -12.49 13.94
CA MET A 93 -8.77 -13.38 12.93
C MET A 93 -7.91 -14.62 12.66
N ALA A 94 -6.58 -14.48 12.65
CA ALA A 94 -5.66 -15.59 12.47
C ALA A 94 -5.75 -16.59 13.62
N VAL A 95 -5.85 -16.10 14.87
CA VAL A 95 -6.00 -16.95 16.05
C VAL A 95 -7.32 -17.72 16.01
N SER A 96 -8.43 -17.05 15.69
CA SER A 96 -9.73 -17.72 15.59
C SER A 96 -9.77 -18.74 14.45
N ALA A 97 -9.16 -18.41 13.30
CA ALA A 97 -9.03 -19.33 12.17
C ALA A 97 -8.16 -20.55 12.52
N VAL A 98 -7.07 -20.38 13.27
CA VAL A 98 -6.22 -21.50 13.72
C VAL A 98 -6.97 -22.46 14.66
N VAL A 99 -7.85 -21.94 15.51
CA VAL A 99 -8.71 -22.75 16.40
C VAL A 99 -9.82 -23.44 15.59
N ALA A 100 -10.38 -22.77 14.58
CA ALA A 100 -11.39 -23.35 13.70
C ALA A 100 -10.80 -24.42 12.76
N ASP A 101 -9.56 -24.26 12.27
CA ASP A 101 -8.84 -25.24 11.46
C ASP A 101 -8.55 -26.53 12.25
N SER A 102 -8.44 -26.43 13.58
CA SER A 102 -8.37 -27.62 14.46
C SER A 102 -9.73 -28.25 14.78
N ALA A 103 -10.83 -27.60 14.40
CA ALA A 103 -12.19 -28.09 14.59
C ALA A 103 -12.85 -28.20 13.20
N ASP A 104 -12.53 -29.29 12.47
CA ASP A 104 -13.05 -29.68 11.14
C ASP A 104 -14.25 -28.84 10.67
N SER A 105 -13.99 -27.73 9.98
CA SER A 105 -15.05 -26.86 9.46
C SER A 105 -14.84 -26.52 7.99
N PHE A 106 -15.94 -26.71 7.28
CA PHE A 106 -16.13 -26.74 5.84
C PHE A 106 -15.53 -25.54 5.09
N THR A 107 -14.84 -25.82 3.99
CA THR A 107 -14.54 -24.85 2.93
C THR A 107 -15.84 -24.42 2.23
N GLU A 108 -16.31 -23.20 2.47
CA GLU A 108 -17.25 -22.53 1.57
C GLU A 108 -16.53 -22.15 0.27
N ALA A 109 -17.09 -22.56 -0.86
CA ALA A 109 -16.52 -22.29 -2.18
C ALA A 109 -16.53 -20.78 -2.47
N GLY A 110 -15.38 -20.22 -2.85
CA GLY A 110 -15.20 -18.80 -3.18
C GLY A 110 -14.53 -17.96 -2.09
N HIS A 111 -14.21 -18.55 -0.93
CA HIS A 111 -13.48 -17.89 0.15
C HIS A 111 -12.03 -18.40 0.25
N PRO A 112 -11.04 -17.50 0.45
CA PRO A 112 -9.64 -17.92 0.58
C PRO A 112 -9.46 -18.76 1.85
N SER A 113 -9.08 -20.02 1.71
CA SER A 113 -9.02 -20.94 2.86
C SER A 113 -7.74 -20.78 3.67
N TYR A 114 -7.87 -20.76 5.00
CA TYR A 114 -6.73 -20.79 5.94
C TYR A 114 -5.98 -22.14 5.95
N SER A 115 -6.58 -23.20 5.40
CA SER A 115 -5.95 -24.52 5.28
C SER A 115 -4.65 -24.50 4.46
N VAL A 116 -4.50 -23.54 3.55
CA VAL A 116 -3.28 -23.32 2.76
C VAL A 116 -2.08 -22.95 3.65
N CYS A 117 -2.33 -22.37 4.83
CA CYS A 117 -1.30 -22.02 5.81
C CYS A 117 -1.01 -23.13 6.83
N SER A 118 -1.89 -24.14 6.91
CA SER A 118 -1.76 -25.29 7.82
C SER A 118 -0.47 -26.11 7.63
N PRO A 119 -0.02 -26.45 6.40
CA PRO A 119 1.28 -27.12 6.22
C PRO A 119 2.44 -26.27 6.74
N LEU A 120 2.40 -24.95 6.52
CA LEU A 120 3.45 -24.05 6.98
C LEU A 120 3.52 -24.01 8.52
N LYS A 121 2.37 -24.03 9.18
CA LYS A 121 2.26 -24.14 10.65
C LYS A 121 2.82 -25.47 11.15
N LEU A 122 2.56 -26.58 10.46
CA LEU A 122 3.08 -27.91 10.82
C LEU A 122 4.60 -27.99 10.73
N TYR A 123 5.21 -27.38 9.69
CA TYR A 123 6.66 -27.46 9.48
C TYR A 123 7.48 -26.42 10.26
N LEU A 124 6.96 -25.19 10.41
CA LEU A 124 7.73 -24.05 10.94
C LEU A 124 7.17 -23.50 12.26
N GLY A 125 6.02 -23.99 12.72
CA GLY A 125 5.33 -23.46 13.89
C GLY A 125 4.57 -22.16 13.62
N TYR A 126 3.70 -21.79 14.56
CA TYR A 126 2.84 -20.61 14.47
C TYR A 126 3.55 -19.27 14.18
N PRO A 127 4.68 -18.91 14.84
CA PRO A 127 5.28 -17.58 14.64
C PRO A 127 5.78 -17.35 13.22
N LEU A 128 6.20 -18.41 12.52
CA LEU A 128 6.65 -18.32 11.12
C LEU A 128 5.51 -18.48 10.11
N SER A 129 4.40 -19.12 10.48
CA SER A 129 3.20 -19.21 9.65
C SER A 129 2.27 -17.99 9.76
N LYS A 130 2.40 -17.18 10.82
CA LYS A 130 1.61 -15.95 11.07
C LYS A 130 1.45 -15.04 9.83
N PRO A 131 2.49 -14.71 9.05
CA PRO A 131 2.32 -13.87 7.85
C PRO A 131 1.39 -14.50 6.79
N CYS A 132 1.36 -15.83 6.67
CA CYS A 132 0.42 -16.52 5.78
C CYS A 132 -1.03 -16.32 6.25
N TYR A 133 -1.30 -16.54 7.55
CA TYR A 133 -2.63 -16.34 8.11
C TYR A 133 -3.08 -14.88 8.02
N ASN A 134 -2.18 -13.91 8.26
CA ASN A 134 -2.48 -12.50 8.10
C ASN A 134 -2.79 -12.13 6.63
N ALA A 135 -2.11 -12.74 5.66
CA ALA A 135 -2.39 -12.52 4.24
C ALA A 135 -3.76 -13.08 3.82
N VAL A 136 -4.12 -14.28 4.29
CA VAL A 136 -5.45 -14.86 4.06
C VAL A 136 -6.53 -14.03 4.77
N GLY A 137 -6.27 -13.61 6.01
CA GLY A 137 -7.16 -12.71 6.77
C GLY A 137 -7.36 -11.36 6.10
N TYR A 138 -6.32 -10.81 5.44
CA TYR A 138 -6.44 -9.60 4.64
C TYR A 138 -7.42 -9.78 3.49
N LEU A 139 -7.35 -10.93 2.81
CA LEU A 139 -8.31 -11.29 1.76
C LEU A 139 -9.72 -11.58 2.30
N HIS A 140 -9.92 -11.66 3.62
CA HIS A 140 -11.22 -11.72 4.27
C HIS A 140 -11.71 -10.37 4.81
N LEU A 141 -10.86 -9.34 4.87
CA LEU A 141 -11.24 -8.02 5.41
C LEU A 141 -12.41 -7.38 4.65
N TRP A 142 -12.65 -7.73 3.39
CA TRP A 142 -13.82 -7.25 2.64
C TRP A 142 -15.16 -7.69 3.26
N GLN A 143 -15.17 -8.75 4.07
CA GLN A 143 -16.35 -9.22 4.78
C GLN A 143 -16.66 -8.35 6.01
N ILE A 144 -15.66 -7.64 6.52
CA ILE A 144 -15.76 -6.77 7.68
C ILE A 144 -16.04 -5.34 7.18
N LYS A 145 -17.31 -4.92 7.26
CA LYS A 145 -17.76 -3.57 6.87
C LYS A 145 -16.86 -2.42 7.36
N PRO A 146 -16.42 -2.35 8.63
CA PRO A 146 -15.55 -1.27 9.08
C PRO A 146 -14.14 -1.33 8.47
N ALA A 147 -13.60 -2.52 8.23
CA ALA A 147 -12.28 -2.69 7.61
C ALA A 147 -12.31 -2.26 6.13
N LEU A 148 -13.38 -2.58 5.41
CA LEU A 148 -13.54 -2.18 4.01
C LEU A 148 -13.52 -0.65 3.83
N SER A 149 -14.14 0.10 4.74
CA SER A 149 -14.09 1.57 4.75
C SER A 149 -12.67 2.10 4.91
N ILE A 150 -11.89 1.50 5.82
CA ILE A 150 -10.48 1.84 6.05
C ILE A 150 -9.64 1.53 4.80
N MET A 151 -9.84 0.35 4.18
CA MET A 151 -9.15 -0.03 2.96
C MET A 151 -9.42 0.94 1.81
N ILE A 152 -10.69 1.26 1.55
CA ILE A 152 -11.05 2.22 0.49
C ILE A 152 -10.46 3.59 0.78
N SER A 153 -10.50 4.05 2.03
CA SER A 153 -9.95 5.35 2.42
C SER A 153 -8.43 5.39 2.24
N LEU A 154 -7.72 4.33 2.63
CA LEU A 154 -6.28 4.20 2.47
C LEU A 154 -5.86 4.14 1.00
N VAL A 155 -6.54 3.31 0.20
CA VAL A 155 -6.32 3.22 -1.25
C VAL A 155 -6.60 4.58 -1.90
N GLY A 156 -7.71 5.22 -1.56
CA GLY A 156 -8.08 6.55 -2.02
C GLY A 156 -7.05 7.61 -1.65
N LEU A 157 -6.45 7.53 -0.47
CA LEU A 157 -5.41 8.46 -0.03
C LEU A 157 -4.07 8.19 -0.72
N CYS A 158 -3.64 6.92 -0.80
CA CYS A 158 -2.38 6.51 -1.42
C CYS A 158 -2.37 6.71 -2.94
N ILE A 159 -3.53 6.61 -3.60
CA ILE A 159 -3.68 6.87 -5.04
C ILE A 159 -4.06 8.34 -5.29
N GLY A 160 -4.96 8.90 -4.49
CA GLY A 160 -5.47 10.25 -4.70
C GLY A 160 -4.41 11.33 -4.50
N LEU A 161 -3.54 11.19 -3.49
CA LEU A 161 -2.44 12.14 -3.25
C LEU A 161 -1.50 12.31 -4.46
N PRO A 162 -0.92 11.24 -5.04
CA PRO A 162 -0.06 11.38 -6.22
C PRO A 162 -0.81 11.94 -7.43
N LEU A 163 -2.05 11.48 -7.66
CA LEU A 163 -2.85 11.94 -8.80
C LEU A 163 -3.22 13.43 -8.68
N GLN A 164 -3.53 13.89 -7.47
CA GLN A 164 -3.83 15.30 -7.20
C GLN A 164 -2.60 16.17 -7.41
N LEU A 165 -1.41 15.70 -7.01
CA LEU A 165 -0.15 16.39 -7.25
C LEU A 165 0.13 16.54 -8.75
N LEU A 166 0.01 15.45 -9.51
CA LEU A 166 0.17 15.45 -10.98
C LEU A 166 -0.82 16.39 -11.66
N ALA A 167 -2.09 16.40 -11.21
CA ALA A 167 -3.13 17.27 -11.75
C ALA A 167 -2.83 18.75 -11.49
N GLN A 168 -2.32 19.09 -10.29
CA GLN A 168 -1.93 20.46 -9.97
C GLN A 168 -0.74 20.95 -10.80
N ILE A 169 0.28 20.10 -10.98
CA ILE A 169 1.46 20.42 -11.80
C ILE A 169 1.02 20.71 -13.23
N ARG A 170 0.19 19.85 -13.81
CA ARG A 170 -0.33 20.04 -15.17
C ARG A 170 -1.20 21.28 -15.31
N ALA A 171 -2.06 21.57 -14.32
CA ALA A 171 -2.87 22.78 -14.34
C ALA A 171 -2.00 24.05 -14.30
N SER A 172 -0.85 23.99 -13.62
CA SER A 172 0.09 25.13 -13.54
C SER A 172 0.99 25.30 -14.78
N SER A 173 1.25 24.22 -15.54
CA SER A 173 2.11 24.26 -16.72
C SER A 173 1.41 24.58 -18.03
N GLN A 174 0.08 24.48 -18.09
CA GLN A 174 -0.69 24.84 -19.28
C GLN A 174 -0.82 26.37 -19.40
N PRO A 175 -0.50 26.98 -20.55
CA PRO A 175 -0.74 28.40 -20.77
C PRO A 175 -2.24 28.69 -20.68
N LYS A 176 -2.61 29.80 -20.02
CA LYS A 176 -4.01 30.25 -19.94
C LYS A 176 -4.55 30.43 -21.37
N PRO A 177 -5.71 29.84 -21.72
CA PRO A 177 -6.30 30.07 -23.02
C PRO A 177 -6.70 31.55 -23.13
N GLY A 178 -6.01 32.31 -23.99
CA GLY A 178 -6.42 33.66 -24.38
C GLY A 178 -5.46 34.84 -24.14
N VAL A 179 -4.16 34.63 -23.88
CA VAL A 179 -3.19 35.75 -23.90
C VAL A 179 -2.41 35.71 -25.21
N PRO A 180 -2.70 36.58 -26.19
CA PRO A 180 -1.84 36.75 -27.37
C PRO A 180 -0.50 37.38 -26.97
N GLU A 181 0.57 36.91 -27.61
CA GLU A 181 1.92 37.49 -27.53
C GLU A 181 1.99 38.93 -28.04
#